data_AF-A0AAP8JEW1-F1
#
_entry.id   AF-A0AAP8JEW1-F1
#
_cell.length_a   1.000
_cell.length_b   1.000
_cell.length_c   1.000
_cell.angle_alpha   90.00
_cell.angle_beta   90.00
_cell.angle_gamma   90.00
#
_symmetry.space_group_name_H-M   'P 1'
#
loop_
_entity.id
_entity.type
_entity.pdbx_description
1 polymer ?
#
loop_
_entity_poly.entity_id
_entity_poly.type
_entity_poly.pdbx_seq_one_letter_code
_entity_poly.pdbx_strand_id
1 'polypeptide(L)'
;MRKLNQFVKQVENAENIILYNFYNGKSIKYSKDNFPTTESFIANDDIYELLKSEEFLLENFNFKNPYQELERTLQLILLVHEDCNFRCTYCYEKFEKRAMSLETANDIIKYINNEIKNNRSKYDKIQLSWFGGEPLLNLKIIEYISSSVIEIARKNKIEYSADMTTNGYLLNPRVFQKLVNLKVKSFQITVDGGQKYHDKQRILKNGHGTYERIISNLLLIQEMIPSDIFIVLRTNVGEENYKFMEEYIHESIINFGKCENILLAFHNIGNWGERNSKIIEKDVRFELASKVIEQGGRTVPFIWSMTASNLCYASIKNHYVIGSDGLVYKCTVALYQANNILGRIGKGGKLLISENKESLWVNSTETEECKSCSVLPICMNNRCPLKRLNADSLQYCISSKDKTSDMILMLEKQNLITYEIGIEV
;
A
#
# COMPACT_ATOMS: atom_id res chain seq x y z
N MET A 1 21.26 24.80 22.03
CA MET A 1 22.03 23.74 21.33
C MET A 1 21.17 23.29 20.16
N ARG A 2 21.64 23.47 18.93
CA ARG A 2 20.89 23.11 17.72
C ARG A 2 20.77 21.57 17.68
N LYS A 3 19.58 21.03 17.92
CA LYS A 3 19.35 19.58 18.02
C LYS A 3 18.29 19.16 17.01
N LEU A 4 18.53 18.02 16.36
CA LEU A 4 17.52 17.34 15.57
C LEU A 4 16.34 16.92 16.47
N ASN A 5 15.13 16.91 15.94
CA ASN A 5 14.01 16.31 16.65
C ASN A 5 14.13 14.78 16.64
N GLN A 6 13.36 14.14 17.52
CA GLN A 6 13.42 12.71 17.73
C GLN A 6 12.98 11.85 16.53
N PHE A 7 12.31 12.42 15.53
CA PHE A 7 11.83 11.71 14.34
C PHE A 7 12.82 11.71 13.19
N VAL A 8 13.93 12.43 13.34
CA VAL A 8 15.04 12.39 12.39
C VAL A 8 15.94 11.19 12.70
N LYS A 9 16.16 10.34 11.70
CA LYS A 9 17.15 9.28 11.74
C LYS A 9 18.32 9.64 10.84
N GLN A 10 19.52 9.53 11.40
CA GLN A 10 20.77 9.62 10.67
C GLN A 10 21.20 8.23 10.18
N VAL A 11 21.62 8.15 8.92
CA VAL A 11 22.27 6.99 8.31
C VAL A 11 23.50 7.49 7.58
N GLU A 12 24.53 6.68 7.49
CA GLU A 12 25.75 7.05 6.79
C GLU A 12 26.26 5.91 5.91
N ASN A 13 26.87 6.28 4.80
CA ASN A 13 27.68 5.38 3.98
C ASN A 13 29.15 5.86 4.04
N ALA A 14 30.01 5.37 3.14
CA ALA A 14 31.43 5.71 3.16
C ALA A 14 31.69 7.22 2.95
N GLU A 15 30.89 7.86 2.11
CA GLU A 15 31.14 9.22 1.60
C GLU A 15 30.14 10.24 2.16
N ASN A 16 28.92 9.81 2.45
CA ASN A 16 27.79 10.69 2.73
C ASN A 16 27.10 10.36 4.07
N ILE A 17 26.45 11.37 4.61
CA ILE A 17 25.48 11.25 5.69
C ILE A 17 24.09 11.61 5.13
N ILE A 18 23.08 10.84 5.51
CA ILE A 18 21.68 11.03 5.16
C ILE A 18 20.87 11.24 6.44
N LEU A 19 20.17 12.36 6.52
CA LEU A 19 19.15 12.62 7.53
C LEU A 19 17.78 12.33 6.92
N TYR A 20 16.98 11.47 7.55
CA TYR A 20 15.61 11.18 7.14
C TYR A 20 14.64 11.54 8.25
N ASN A 21 13.64 12.36 7.95
CA ASN A 21 12.61 12.75 8.89
C ASN A 21 11.34 11.91 8.69
N PHE A 22 11.08 10.96 9.59
CA PHE A 22 9.89 10.10 9.52
C PHE A 22 8.57 10.85 9.70
N TYR A 23 8.59 12.08 10.24
CA TYR A 23 7.39 12.88 10.42
C TYR A 23 6.82 13.38 9.10
N ASN A 24 7.66 13.97 8.25
CA ASN A 24 7.24 14.59 6.99
C ASN A 24 7.77 13.88 5.73
N GLY A 25 8.58 12.84 5.90
CA GLY A 25 9.12 12.02 4.83
C GLY A 25 10.28 12.66 4.05
N LYS A 26 10.80 13.81 4.49
CA LYS A 26 11.89 14.52 3.81
C LYS A 26 13.24 13.93 4.17
N SER A 27 14.19 14.06 3.25
CA SER A 27 15.56 13.57 3.42
C SER A 27 16.61 14.55 2.91
N ILE A 28 17.76 14.59 3.58
CA ILE A 28 18.88 15.44 3.23
C ILE A 28 20.14 14.57 3.19
N LYS A 29 20.83 14.55 2.05
CA LYS A 29 22.13 13.89 1.85
C LYS A 29 23.22 14.95 1.74
N TYR A 30 24.34 14.77 2.43
CA TYR A 30 25.49 15.65 2.34
C TYR A 30 26.81 14.88 2.47
N SER A 31 27.87 15.44 1.87
CA SER A 31 29.21 14.83 1.88
C SER A 31 29.93 15.04 3.21
N LYS A 32 30.59 13.97 3.68
CA LYS A 32 31.45 13.97 4.87
C LYS A 32 32.72 14.82 4.68
N ASP A 33 33.15 15.06 3.44
CA ASP A 33 34.32 15.91 3.17
C ASP A 33 34.03 17.38 3.48
N ASN A 34 32.80 17.82 3.21
CA ASN A 34 32.35 19.17 3.50
C ASN A 34 31.89 19.32 4.95
N PHE A 35 31.19 18.30 5.48
CA PHE A 35 30.67 18.29 6.85
C PHE A 35 30.94 16.94 7.51
N PRO A 36 32.07 16.80 8.23
CA PRO A 36 32.48 15.52 8.83
C PRO A 36 31.47 14.95 9.81
N THR A 37 30.67 15.80 10.46
CA THR A 37 29.63 15.38 11.40
C THR A 37 28.34 16.18 11.23
N THR A 38 27.24 15.63 11.74
CA THR A 38 25.93 16.30 11.80
C THR A 38 25.99 17.59 12.60
N GLU A 39 26.81 17.66 13.65
CA GLU A 39 27.02 18.90 14.41
C GLU A 39 27.67 19.98 13.55
N SER A 40 28.67 19.62 12.74
CA SER A 40 29.32 20.56 11.82
C SER A 40 28.37 21.04 10.72
N PHE A 41 27.49 20.15 10.24
CA PHE A 41 26.45 20.45 9.26
C PHE A 41 25.44 21.46 9.82
N ILE A 42 24.90 21.20 11.01
CA ILE A 42 23.90 22.05 11.66
C ILE A 42 24.49 23.40 12.13
N ALA A 43 25.82 23.49 12.33
CA ALA A 43 26.48 24.73 12.75
C ALA A 43 26.51 25.80 11.65
N ASN A 44 26.36 25.44 10.38
CA ASN A 44 26.22 26.38 9.28
C ASN A 44 24.84 27.07 9.31
N ASP A 45 24.80 28.39 9.15
CA ASP A 45 23.56 29.17 9.33
C ASP A 45 22.53 28.95 8.22
N ASP A 46 22.95 28.82 6.96
CA ASP A 46 22.03 28.54 5.84
C ASP A 46 21.41 27.14 5.96
N ILE A 47 22.24 26.15 6.33
CA ILE A 47 21.77 24.78 6.60
C ILE A 47 20.82 24.77 7.81
N TYR A 48 21.13 25.55 8.84
CA TYR A 48 20.27 25.64 10.01
C TYR A 48 18.87 26.16 9.66
N GLU A 49 18.77 27.23 8.86
CA GLU A 49 17.48 27.77 8.43
C GLU A 49 16.71 26.80 7.53
N LEU A 50 17.40 26.03 6.68
CA LEU A 50 16.78 24.94 5.93
C LEU A 50 16.24 23.84 6.86
N LEU A 51 17.04 23.34 7.78
CA LEU A 51 16.61 22.29 8.72
C LEU A 51 15.45 22.76 9.60
N LYS A 52 15.39 24.05 9.91
CA LYS A 52 14.30 24.68 10.65
C LYS A 52 13.01 24.73 9.81
N SER A 53 13.09 25.21 8.57
CA SER A 53 11.91 25.30 7.69
C SER A 53 11.36 23.92 7.32
N GLU A 54 12.22 22.91 7.28
CA GLU A 54 11.88 21.53 6.95
C GLU A 54 11.58 20.63 8.15
N GLU A 55 11.38 21.23 9.33
CA GLU A 55 11.02 20.53 10.58
C GLU A 55 11.99 19.41 10.98
N PHE A 56 13.30 19.54 10.70
CA PHE A 56 14.33 18.60 11.18
C PHE A 56 14.79 18.91 12.59
N LEU A 57 14.64 20.16 13.06
CA LEU A 57 15.08 20.60 14.38
C LEU A 57 14.00 20.37 15.44
N LEU A 58 14.43 20.20 16.69
CA LEU A 58 13.54 20.06 17.86
C LEU A 58 12.90 21.40 18.25
N GLU A 59 13.61 22.50 18.04
CA GLU A 59 13.13 23.84 18.35
C GLU A 59 11.88 24.16 17.51
N ASN A 60 10.79 24.56 18.16
CA ASN A 60 9.48 24.86 17.55
C ASN A 60 8.80 23.67 16.86
N PHE A 61 9.29 22.44 17.05
CA PHE A 61 8.64 21.26 16.50
C PHE A 61 7.35 20.95 17.28
N ASN A 62 6.22 20.92 16.57
CA ASN A 62 4.93 20.56 17.12
C ASN A 62 4.41 19.29 16.44
N PHE A 63 4.46 18.18 17.16
CA PHE A 63 3.97 16.90 16.65
C PHE A 63 2.45 16.97 16.46
N LYS A 64 2.00 16.94 15.20
CA LYS A 64 0.59 16.69 14.87
C LYS A 64 0.44 15.24 14.47
N ASN A 65 -0.58 14.58 15.01
CA ASN A 65 -0.87 13.20 14.66
C ASN A 65 -1.27 13.11 13.17
N PRO A 66 -0.45 12.48 12.29
CA PRO A 66 -0.69 12.48 10.85
C PRO A 66 -1.90 11.62 10.43
N TYR A 67 -2.48 10.85 11.37
CA TYR A 67 -3.65 10.00 11.13
C TYR A 67 -4.90 10.84 10.88
N GLN A 68 -4.98 12.04 11.47
CA GLN A 68 -6.13 12.93 11.32
C GLN A 68 -6.37 13.31 9.86
N GLU A 69 -5.31 13.47 9.08
CA GLU A 69 -5.40 13.77 7.64
C GLU A 69 -5.93 12.57 6.84
N LEU A 70 -5.60 11.34 7.25
CA LEU A 70 -6.12 10.12 6.60
C LEU A 70 -7.62 9.92 6.83
N GLU A 71 -8.17 10.45 7.92
CA GLU A 71 -9.61 10.44 8.20
C GLU A 71 -10.40 11.39 7.29
N ARG A 72 -9.73 12.29 6.56
CA ARG A 72 -10.34 13.14 5.52
C ARG A 72 -10.64 12.40 4.21
N THR A 73 -10.22 11.14 4.10
CA THR A 73 -10.53 10.27 2.94
C THR A 73 -11.53 9.20 3.35
N LEU A 74 -12.73 9.19 2.76
CA LEU A 74 -13.63 8.03 2.85
C LEU A 74 -13.09 6.92 1.94
N GLN A 75 -12.53 5.86 2.51
CA GLN A 75 -11.99 4.74 1.74
C GLN A 75 -12.81 3.48 1.94
N LEU A 76 -13.20 2.86 0.83
CA LEU A 76 -13.90 1.57 0.84
C LEU A 76 -13.18 0.57 -0.05
N ILE A 77 -12.82 -0.57 0.53
CA ILE A 77 -12.35 -1.75 -0.21
C ILE A 77 -13.57 -2.62 -0.50
N LEU A 78 -13.92 -2.81 -1.76
CA LEU A 78 -15.14 -3.51 -2.16
C LEU A 78 -14.81 -4.89 -2.71
N LEU A 79 -15.27 -5.94 -2.02
CA LEU A 79 -15.17 -7.32 -2.46
C LEU A 79 -16.32 -7.61 -3.45
N VAL A 80 -16.17 -7.12 -4.68
CA VAL A 80 -17.26 -7.14 -5.68
C VAL A 80 -17.56 -8.53 -6.24
N HIS A 81 -16.62 -9.45 -6.09
CA HIS A 81 -16.78 -10.88 -6.36
C HIS A 81 -15.82 -11.68 -5.46
N GLU A 82 -16.37 -12.51 -4.57
CA GLU A 82 -15.59 -13.28 -3.57
C GLU A 82 -15.27 -14.73 -4.01
N ASP A 83 -15.65 -15.11 -5.24
CA ASP A 83 -15.06 -16.25 -5.95
C ASP A 83 -14.03 -15.76 -6.97
N CYS A 84 -13.16 -16.64 -7.44
CA CYS A 84 -12.06 -16.31 -8.33
C CYS A 84 -11.99 -17.34 -9.47
N ASN A 85 -11.60 -16.92 -10.68
CA ASN A 85 -11.29 -17.86 -11.77
C ASN A 85 -10.01 -18.67 -11.52
N PHE A 86 -9.21 -18.29 -10.52
CA PHE A 86 -7.99 -18.98 -10.10
C PHE A 86 -8.22 -19.85 -8.86
N ARG A 87 -7.31 -20.79 -8.60
CA ARG A 87 -7.20 -21.57 -7.37
C ARG A 87 -5.76 -21.54 -6.85
N CYS A 88 -5.24 -20.33 -6.61
CA CYS A 88 -3.84 -20.18 -6.22
C CYS A 88 -3.51 -21.01 -4.97
N THR A 89 -2.34 -21.64 -4.93
CA THR A 89 -1.98 -22.63 -3.89
C THR A 89 -1.87 -22.01 -2.50
N TYR A 90 -1.43 -20.74 -2.42
CA TYR A 90 -1.27 -19.98 -1.17
C TYR A 90 -2.46 -19.07 -0.81
N CYS A 91 -3.55 -19.08 -1.58
CA CYS A 91 -4.68 -18.18 -1.33
C CYS A 91 -5.38 -18.51 0.01
N TYR A 92 -5.69 -17.47 0.79
CA TYR A 92 -6.37 -17.60 2.08
C TYR A 92 -7.90 -17.58 1.97
N GLU A 93 -8.46 -17.13 0.84
CA GLU A 93 -9.90 -17.08 0.65
C GLU A 93 -10.51 -18.48 0.47
N LYS A 94 -11.68 -18.68 1.10
CA LYS A 94 -12.46 -19.93 1.04
C LYS A 94 -13.36 -20.03 -0.19
N PHE A 95 -13.56 -18.95 -0.93
CA PHE A 95 -14.40 -18.87 -2.15
C PHE A 95 -15.87 -19.29 -1.93
N GLU A 96 -16.42 -19.06 -0.73
CA GLU A 96 -17.78 -19.48 -0.34
C GLU A 96 -18.87 -18.51 -0.82
N LYS A 97 -18.50 -17.23 -1.02
CA LYS A 97 -19.41 -16.17 -1.46
C LYS A 97 -19.22 -15.88 -2.96
N ARG A 98 -20.19 -15.16 -3.54
CA ARG A 98 -20.24 -14.94 -5.00
C ARG A 98 -20.20 -13.45 -5.36
N ALA A 99 -20.92 -13.07 -6.41
CA ALA A 99 -20.96 -11.72 -6.95
C ALA A 99 -21.80 -10.80 -6.07
N MET A 100 -21.34 -9.57 -5.90
CA MET A 100 -22.12 -8.50 -5.30
C MET A 100 -23.39 -8.23 -6.11
N SER A 101 -24.53 -8.18 -5.43
CA SER A 101 -25.82 -7.90 -6.04
C SER A 101 -26.01 -6.40 -6.31
N LEU A 102 -26.94 -6.08 -7.22
CA LEU A 102 -27.34 -4.69 -7.45
C LEU A 102 -27.99 -4.05 -6.22
N GLU A 103 -28.71 -4.82 -5.40
CA GLU A 103 -29.29 -4.34 -4.13
C GLU A 103 -28.18 -3.90 -3.16
N THR A 104 -27.18 -4.75 -2.95
CA THR A 104 -26.02 -4.44 -2.10
C THR A 104 -25.26 -3.21 -2.63
N ALA A 105 -25.01 -3.15 -3.94
CA ALA A 105 -24.35 -2.00 -4.57
C ALA A 105 -25.16 -0.71 -4.37
N ASN A 106 -26.49 -0.76 -4.50
CA ASN A 106 -27.37 0.38 -4.24
C ASN A 106 -27.26 0.87 -2.80
N ASP A 107 -27.23 -0.03 -1.82
CA ASP A 107 -27.09 0.35 -0.43
C ASP A 107 -25.70 0.93 -0.13
N ILE A 108 -24.62 0.42 -0.76
CA ILE A 108 -23.28 1.02 -0.66
C ILE A 108 -23.26 2.44 -1.26
N ILE A 109 -23.84 2.64 -2.44
CA ILE A 109 -23.91 3.97 -3.08
C ILE A 109 -24.69 4.95 -2.19
N LYS A 110 -25.81 4.51 -1.62
CA LYS A 110 -26.60 5.32 -0.66
C LYS A 110 -25.79 5.64 0.59
N TYR A 111 -25.06 4.67 1.13
CA TYR A 111 -24.19 4.89 2.28
C TYR A 111 -23.16 5.98 1.98
N ILE A 112 -22.41 5.87 0.87
CA ILE A 112 -21.43 6.89 0.46
C ILE A 112 -22.10 8.26 0.33
N ASN A 113 -23.23 8.36 -0.38
CA ASN A 113 -23.94 9.63 -0.52
C ASN A 113 -24.39 10.22 0.83
N ASN A 114 -24.91 9.39 1.73
CA ASN A 114 -25.38 9.84 3.05
C ASN A 114 -24.20 10.28 3.92
N GLU A 115 -23.11 9.51 3.92
CA GLU A 115 -21.89 9.80 4.67
C GLU A 115 -21.28 11.14 4.27
N ILE A 116 -21.18 11.39 2.95
CA ILE A 116 -20.72 12.67 2.41
C ILE A 116 -21.67 13.82 2.76
N LYS A 117 -22.99 13.63 2.61
CA LYS A 117 -23.98 14.69 2.88
C LYS A 117 -24.04 15.08 4.36
N ASN A 118 -23.89 14.11 5.26
CA ASN A 118 -23.98 14.31 6.70
C ASN A 118 -22.67 14.85 7.29
N ASN A 119 -21.54 14.69 6.60
CA ASN A 119 -20.21 15.08 7.08
C ASN A 119 -19.44 15.94 6.06
N ARG A 120 -20.10 16.95 5.46
CA ARG A 120 -19.56 17.73 4.32
C ARG A 120 -18.18 18.36 4.56
N SER A 121 -17.85 18.74 5.79
CA SER A 121 -16.55 19.37 6.13
C SER A 121 -15.45 18.36 6.45
N LYS A 122 -15.81 17.07 6.59
CA LYS A 122 -14.87 16.02 6.98
C LYS A 122 -14.08 15.48 5.80
N TYR A 123 -14.74 15.23 4.68
CA TYR A 123 -14.16 14.46 3.57
C TYR A 123 -13.77 15.33 2.38
N ASP A 124 -12.51 15.24 1.98
CA ASP A 124 -12.00 15.88 0.75
C ASP A 124 -11.83 14.88 -0.39
N LYS A 125 -11.84 13.57 -0.07
CA LYS A 125 -11.62 12.49 -1.03
C LYS A 125 -12.49 11.26 -0.76
N ILE A 126 -12.94 10.62 -1.83
CA ILE A 126 -13.49 9.26 -1.85
C ILE A 126 -12.52 8.36 -2.60
N GLN A 127 -12.05 7.30 -1.92
CA GLN A 127 -11.17 6.28 -2.51
C GLN A 127 -11.91 4.94 -2.55
N LEU A 128 -12.05 4.35 -3.74
CA LEU A 128 -12.57 2.99 -3.87
C LEU A 128 -11.46 2.02 -4.29
N SER A 129 -11.27 0.95 -3.54
CA SER A 129 -10.31 -0.11 -3.88
C SER A 129 -11.07 -1.37 -4.29
N TRP A 130 -10.94 -1.78 -5.54
CA TRP A 130 -11.60 -2.97 -6.09
C TRP A 130 -10.82 -4.23 -5.72
N PHE A 131 -11.46 -5.13 -4.99
CA PHE A 131 -10.84 -6.33 -4.42
C PHE A 131 -11.81 -7.52 -4.42
N GLY A 132 -11.46 -8.59 -3.70
CA GLY A 132 -12.18 -9.86 -3.62
C GLY A 132 -11.32 -10.98 -4.18
N GLY A 133 -11.98 -12.09 -4.55
CA GLY A 133 -11.32 -13.19 -5.23
C GLY A 133 -10.80 -12.77 -6.61
N GLU A 134 -11.69 -12.29 -7.48
CA GLU A 134 -11.30 -11.59 -8.72
C GLU A 134 -12.35 -10.53 -9.09
N PRO A 135 -12.05 -9.23 -8.91
CA PRO A 135 -13.04 -8.17 -9.15
C PRO A 135 -13.53 -8.11 -10.60
N LEU A 136 -12.71 -8.45 -11.59
CA LEU A 136 -13.08 -8.37 -13.00
C LEU A 136 -14.14 -9.39 -13.43
N LEU A 137 -14.43 -10.41 -12.60
CA LEU A 137 -15.59 -11.28 -12.81
C LEU A 137 -16.92 -10.54 -12.70
N ASN A 138 -16.95 -9.38 -12.03
CA ASN A 138 -18.13 -8.54 -11.88
C ASN A 138 -17.89 -7.11 -12.36
N LEU A 139 -17.24 -6.94 -13.52
CA LEU A 139 -16.94 -5.61 -14.08
C LEU A 139 -18.18 -4.69 -14.18
N LYS A 140 -19.36 -5.26 -14.43
CA LYS A 140 -20.62 -4.50 -14.49
C LYS A 140 -20.96 -3.79 -13.18
N ILE A 141 -20.71 -4.39 -12.02
CA ILE A 141 -20.98 -3.74 -10.73
C ILE A 141 -19.95 -2.63 -10.45
N ILE A 142 -18.69 -2.83 -10.89
CA ILE A 142 -17.64 -1.82 -10.79
C ILE A 142 -18.03 -0.58 -11.59
N GLU A 143 -18.48 -0.76 -12.84
CA GLU A 143 -19.01 0.32 -13.68
C GLU A 143 -20.15 1.06 -12.97
N TYR A 144 -21.13 0.31 -12.46
CA TYR A 144 -22.32 0.87 -11.82
C TYR A 144 -22.00 1.72 -10.58
N ILE A 145 -21.18 1.19 -9.67
CA ILE A 145 -20.78 1.88 -8.45
C ILE A 145 -19.89 3.08 -8.80
N SER A 146 -18.88 2.88 -9.66
CA SER A 146 -17.94 3.95 -10.02
C SER A 146 -18.66 5.15 -10.64
N SER A 147 -19.53 4.93 -11.64
CA SER A 147 -20.27 6.02 -12.28
C SER A 147 -21.14 6.79 -11.29
N SER A 148 -21.80 6.09 -10.38
CA SER A 148 -22.65 6.72 -9.35
C SER A 148 -21.82 7.52 -8.33
N VAL A 149 -20.68 6.98 -7.89
CA VAL A 149 -19.82 7.63 -6.89
C VAL A 149 -19.05 8.81 -7.49
N ILE A 150 -18.61 8.72 -8.76
CA ILE A 150 -18.04 9.86 -9.49
C ILE A 150 -19.03 11.02 -9.54
N GLU A 151 -20.32 10.74 -9.79
CA GLU A 151 -21.34 11.79 -9.80
C GLU A 151 -21.56 12.40 -8.40
N ILE A 152 -21.57 11.58 -7.35
CA ILE A 152 -21.65 12.03 -5.95
C ILE A 152 -20.46 12.94 -5.62
N ALA A 153 -19.24 12.51 -5.94
CA ALA A 153 -18.01 13.27 -5.70
C ALA A 153 -18.05 14.62 -6.41
N ARG A 154 -18.40 14.61 -7.71
CA ARG A 154 -18.53 15.82 -8.54
C ARG A 154 -19.56 16.81 -7.97
N LYS A 155 -20.74 16.33 -7.54
CA LYS A 155 -21.80 17.19 -6.97
C LYS A 155 -21.38 17.84 -5.65
N ASN A 156 -20.51 17.19 -4.89
CA ASN A 156 -20.06 17.67 -3.58
C ASN A 156 -18.67 18.33 -3.63
N LYS A 157 -18.04 18.45 -4.81
CA LYS A 157 -16.68 19.00 -5.01
C LYS A 157 -15.61 18.23 -4.22
N ILE A 158 -15.73 16.91 -4.19
CA ILE A 158 -14.83 15.98 -3.51
C ILE A 158 -14.00 15.25 -4.56
N GLU A 159 -12.73 15.00 -4.27
CA GLU A 159 -11.87 14.20 -5.15
C GLU A 159 -12.35 12.75 -5.18
N TYR A 160 -12.31 12.12 -6.36
CA TYR A 160 -12.55 10.69 -6.50
C TYR A 160 -11.38 10.02 -7.21
N SER A 161 -10.90 8.93 -6.62
CA SER A 161 -10.00 7.99 -7.29
C SER A 161 -10.30 6.56 -6.88
N ALA A 162 -9.84 5.63 -7.70
CA ALA A 162 -9.92 4.23 -7.40
C ALA A 162 -8.58 3.52 -7.64
N ASP A 163 -8.43 2.36 -7.02
CA ASP A 163 -7.35 1.42 -7.26
C ASP A 163 -7.93 0.00 -7.38
N MET A 164 -7.17 -0.93 -7.94
CA MET A 164 -7.62 -2.30 -8.15
C MET A 164 -6.52 -3.30 -7.85
N THR A 165 -6.85 -4.38 -7.15
CA THR A 165 -6.04 -5.59 -7.18
C THR A 165 -6.73 -6.65 -8.04
N THR A 166 -6.04 -7.16 -9.05
CA THR A 166 -6.57 -8.19 -9.96
C THR A 166 -5.49 -9.22 -10.27
N ASN A 167 -5.90 -10.44 -10.61
CA ASN A 167 -4.99 -11.44 -11.14
C ASN A 167 -4.49 -11.13 -12.56
N GLY A 168 -5.07 -10.14 -13.25
CA GLY A 168 -4.62 -9.66 -14.57
C GLY A 168 -5.08 -10.51 -15.77
N TYR A 169 -5.69 -11.68 -15.55
CA TYR A 169 -6.08 -12.61 -16.62
C TYR A 169 -7.17 -12.03 -17.54
N LEU A 170 -8.13 -11.32 -16.94
CA LEU A 170 -9.25 -10.67 -17.64
C LEU A 170 -8.96 -9.21 -18.03
N LEU A 171 -7.83 -8.65 -17.60
CA LEU A 171 -7.44 -7.26 -17.83
C LEU A 171 -6.84 -7.11 -19.24
N ASN A 172 -7.67 -7.24 -20.27
CA ASN A 172 -7.25 -6.90 -21.64
C ASN A 172 -7.27 -5.37 -21.87
N PRO A 173 -6.67 -4.84 -22.95
CA PRO A 173 -6.60 -3.40 -23.21
C PRO A 173 -7.95 -2.66 -23.16
N ARG A 174 -9.03 -3.28 -23.65
CA ARG A 174 -10.38 -2.69 -23.60
C ARG A 174 -10.89 -2.56 -22.17
N VAL A 175 -10.66 -3.58 -21.33
CA VAL A 175 -11.04 -3.54 -19.92
C VAL A 175 -10.19 -2.53 -19.15
N PHE A 176 -8.87 -2.49 -19.40
CA PHE A 176 -7.97 -1.49 -18.83
C PHE A 176 -8.45 -0.07 -19.14
N GLN A 177 -8.68 0.26 -20.41
CA GLN A 177 -9.15 1.60 -20.80
C GLN A 177 -10.48 1.97 -20.14
N LYS A 178 -11.39 1.00 -19.99
CA LYS A 178 -12.64 1.24 -19.27
C LYS A 178 -12.39 1.61 -17.81
N LEU A 179 -11.50 0.91 -17.12
CA LEU A 179 -11.16 1.17 -15.71
C LEU A 179 -10.45 2.53 -15.55
N VAL A 180 -9.58 2.90 -16.48
CA VAL A 180 -8.98 4.25 -16.55
C VAL A 180 -10.06 5.33 -16.63
N ASN A 181 -11.09 5.13 -17.47
CA ASN A 181 -12.21 6.07 -17.60
C ASN A 181 -13.04 6.15 -16.30
N LEU A 182 -13.07 5.08 -15.51
CA LEU A 182 -13.67 5.02 -14.17
C LEU A 182 -12.71 5.52 -13.07
N LYS A 183 -11.64 6.22 -13.44
CA LYS A 183 -10.62 6.80 -12.55
C LYS A 183 -9.91 5.79 -11.66
N VAL A 184 -9.72 4.56 -12.14
CA VAL A 184 -8.76 3.63 -11.54
C VAL A 184 -7.35 4.12 -11.90
N LYS A 185 -6.59 4.56 -10.88
CA LYS A 185 -5.27 5.18 -11.00
C LYS A 185 -4.12 4.24 -10.67
N SER A 186 -4.40 3.13 -10.01
CA SER A 186 -3.38 2.14 -9.65
C SER A 186 -3.92 0.73 -9.80
N PHE A 187 -3.10 -0.15 -10.37
CA PHE A 187 -3.41 -1.57 -10.54
C PHE A 187 -2.31 -2.39 -9.87
N GLN A 188 -2.66 -3.19 -8.88
CA GLN A 188 -1.79 -4.25 -8.37
C GLN A 188 -2.12 -5.54 -9.10
N ILE A 189 -1.16 -6.04 -9.88
CA ILE A 189 -1.29 -7.26 -10.68
C ILE A 189 -0.30 -8.27 -10.15
N THR A 190 -0.74 -9.49 -9.88
CA THR A 190 0.12 -10.51 -9.27
C THR A 190 0.77 -11.41 -10.31
N VAL A 191 2.11 -11.47 -10.30
CA VAL A 191 2.94 -12.36 -11.12
C VAL A 191 4.04 -12.96 -10.23
N ASP A 192 3.98 -14.26 -9.92
CA ASP A 192 4.86 -14.88 -8.91
C ASP A 192 6.17 -15.46 -9.47
N GLY A 193 6.76 -14.78 -10.46
CA GLY A 193 7.97 -15.24 -11.15
C GLY A 193 7.71 -15.71 -12.57
N GLY A 194 8.73 -16.32 -13.20
CA GLY A 194 8.65 -16.87 -14.54
C GLY A 194 7.60 -17.99 -14.66
N GLN A 195 7.17 -18.27 -15.90
CA GLN A 195 6.02 -19.12 -16.23
C GLN A 195 5.93 -20.41 -15.41
N LYS A 196 7.03 -21.17 -15.35
CA LYS A 196 7.08 -22.48 -14.67
C LYS A 196 6.68 -22.42 -13.19
N TYR A 197 6.96 -21.32 -12.50
CA TYR A 197 6.64 -21.16 -11.07
C TYR A 197 5.31 -20.47 -10.88
N HIS A 198 5.04 -19.44 -11.69
CA HIS A 198 3.74 -18.79 -11.71
C HIS A 198 2.62 -19.81 -11.93
N ASP A 199 2.72 -20.65 -12.94
CA ASP A 199 1.67 -21.62 -13.30
C ASP A 199 1.59 -22.81 -12.33
N LYS A 200 2.55 -22.98 -11.41
CA LYS A 200 2.40 -23.92 -10.28
C LYS A 200 1.60 -23.31 -9.13
N GLN A 201 1.78 -22.01 -8.90
CA GLN A 201 1.19 -21.32 -7.76
C GLN A 201 -0.15 -20.69 -8.09
N ARG A 202 -0.37 -20.27 -9.33
CA ARG A 202 -1.52 -19.50 -9.81
C ARG A 202 -2.11 -20.23 -11.02
N ILE A 203 -3.00 -21.18 -10.75
CA ILE A 203 -3.71 -21.96 -11.77
C ILE A 203 -5.15 -21.49 -11.90
N LEU A 204 -5.73 -21.67 -13.08
CA LEU A 204 -7.17 -21.62 -13.27
C LEU A 204 -7.87 -22.75 -12.48
N LYS A 205 -9.17 -22.61 -12.24
CA LYS A 205 -9.99 -23.68 -11.62
C LYS A 205 -9.88 -25.04 -12.34
N ASN A 206 -9.63 -25.02 -13.65
CA ASN A 206 -9.47 -26.19 -14.49
C ASN A 206 -8.02 -26.68 -14.59
N GLY A 207 -7.11 -26.17 -13.75
CA GLY A 207 -5.71 -26.58 -13.67
C GLY A 207 -4.76 -26.01 -14.73
N HIS A 208 -5.24 -25.17 -15.65
CA HIS A 208 -4.38 -24.59 -16.69
C HIS A 208 -3.58 -23.39 -16.15
N GLY A 209 -2.41 -23.16 -16.75
CA GLY A 209 -1.54 -22.02 -16.46
C GLY A 209 -2.17 -20.68 -16.83
N THR A 210 -1.66 -19.61 -16.22
CA THR A 210 -2.21 -18.25 -16.35
C THR A 210 -1.19 -17.22 -16.80
N TYR A 211 0.10 -17.53 -16.73
CA TYR A 211 1.20 -16.61 -16.99
C TYR A 211 1.11 -15.95 -18.37
N GLU A 212 1.06 -16.75 -19.44
CA GLU A 212 1.11 -16.28 -20.82
C GLU A 212 0.02 -15.25 -21.12
N ARG A 213 -1.21 -15.51 -20.63
CA ARG A 213 -2.34 -14.60 -20.79
C ARG A 213 -2.12 -13.28 -20.08
N ILE A 214 -1.59 -13.32 -18.84
CA ILE A 214 -1.33 -12.11 -18.05
C ILE A 214 -0.22 -11.29 -18.70
N ILE A 215 0.90 -11.90 -19.07
CA ILE A 215 2.04 -11.19 -19.70
C ILE A 215 1.61 -10.59 -21.04
N SER A 216 0.88 -11.33 -21.87
CA SER A 216 0.38 -10.82 -23.15
C SER A 216 -0.55 -9.61 -22.96
N ASN A 217 -1.42 -9.62 -21.95
CA ASN A 217 -2.25 -8.46 -21.62
C ASN A 217 -1.37 -7.26 -21.20
N LEU A 218 -0.38 -7.46 -20.33
CA LEU A 218 0.51 -6.42 -19.83
C LEU A 218 1.36 -5.79 -20.95
N LEU A 219 1.90 -6.62 -21.85
CA LEU A 219 2.66 -6.17 -23.02
C LEU A 219 1.84 -5.29 -23.96
N LEU A 220 0.53 -5.53 -24.07
CA LEU A 220 -0.37 -4.67 -24.84
C LEU A 220 -0.77 -3.39 -24.09
N ILE A 221 -0.88 -3.46 -22.76
CA ILE A 221 -1.30 -2.35 -21.92
C ILE A 221 -0.17 -1.32 -21.73
N GLN A 222 1.09 -1.75 -21.65
CA GLN A 222 2.21 -0.85 -21.34
C GLN A 222 2.35 0.32 -22.33
N GLU A 223 1.88 0.15 -23.56
CA GLU A 223 1.91 1.16 -24.63
C GLU A 223 0.82 2.25 -24.49
N MET A 224 -0.10 2.10 -23.53
CA MET A 224 -1.26 3.00 -23.37
C MET A 224 -1.51 3.45 -21.94
N ILE A 225 -0.55 3.26 -21.03
CA ILE A 225 -0.69 3.71 -19.64
C ILE A 225 -0.54 5.24 -19.59
N PRO A 226 -1.55 5.99 -19.11
CA PRO A 226 -1.39 7.41 -18.86
C PRO A 226 -0.33 7.70 -17.79
N SER A 227 0.36 8.83 -17.89
CA SER A 227 1.49 9.17 -17.01
C SER A 227 1.14 9.21 -15.52
N ASP A 228 -0.13 9.47 -15.17
CA ASP A 228 -0.62 9.54 -13.79
C ASP A 228 -1.22 8.21 -13.27
N ILE A 229 -0.96 7.09 -13.98
CA ILE A 229 -1.44 5.76 -13.63
C ILE A 229 -0.26 4.81 -13.45
N PHE A 230 -0.33 3.93 -12.46
CA PHE A 230 0.72 2.94 -12.21
C PHE A 230 0.18 1.51 -12.20
N ILE A 231 1.00 0.59 -12.67
CA ILE A 231 0.81 -0.85 -12.52
C ILE A 231 1.94 -1.39 -11.64
N VAL A 232 1.57 -1.94 -10.50
CA VAL A 232 2.50 -2.63 -9.60
C VAL A 232 2.41 -4.13 -9.87
N LEU A 233 3.49 -4.71 -10.41
CA LEU A 233 3.64 -6.15 -10.54
C LEU A 233 4.11 -6.71 -9.20
N ARG A 234 3.15 -7.21 -8.43
CA ARG A 234 3.38 -7.83 -7.13
C ARG A 234 3.80 -9.30 -7.33
N THR A 235 4.95 -9.64 -6.80
CA THR A 235 5.49 -11.01 -6.79
C THR A 235 5.42 -11.55 -5.36
N ASN A 236 4.67 -12.62 -5.14
CA ASN A 236 4.69 -13.31 -3.86
C ASN A 236 5.82 -14.35 -3.86
N VAL A 237 6.76 -14.22 -2.94
CA VAL A 237 8.00 -14.97 -2.90
C VAL A 237 7.97 -15.98 -1.75
N GLY A 238 8.20 -17.24 -2.07
CA GLY A 238 8.37 -18.33 -1.11
C GLY A 238 9.61 -19.16 -1.48
N GLU A 239 9.86 -20.24 -0.74
CA GLU A 239 11.08 -21.06 -0.94
C GLU A 239 11.22 -21.58 -2.38
N GLU A 240 10.09 -21.87 -3.02
CA GLU A 240 10.06 -22.55 -4.31
C GLU A 240 10.48 -21.66 -5.49
N ASN A 241 10.14 -20.37 -5.45
CA ASN A 241 10.43 -19.43 -6.55
C ASN A 241 11.61 -18.49 -6.25
N TYR A 242 12.03 -18.33 -4.99
CA TYR A 242 13.10 -17.39 -4.61
C TYR A 242 14.41 -17.56 -5.39
N LYS A 243 14.87 -18.80 -5.57
CA LYS A 243 16.12 -19.09 -6.31
C LYS A 243 16.07 -18.75 -7.81
N PHE A 244 14.90 -18.39 -8.34
CA PHE A 244 14.68 -18.01 -9.73
C PHE A 244 14.29 -16.53 -9.89
N MET A 245 14.32 -15.76 -8.80
CA MET A 245 13.94 -14.34 -8.86
C MET A 245 14.88 -13.52 -9.74
N GLU A 246 16.14 -13.91 -9.86
CA GLU A 246 17.09 -13.20 -10.72
C GLU A 246 16.75 -13.34 -12.21
N GLU A 247 16.43 -14.56 -12.65
CA GLU A 247 15.95 -14.83 -14.01
C GLU A 247 14.65 -14.06 -14.30
N TYR A 248 13.70 -14.09 -13.36
CA TYR A 248 12.44 -13.37 -13.50
C TYR A 248 12.60 -11.84 -13.51
N ILE A 249 13.51 -11.29 -12.70
CA ILE A 249 13.83 -9.86 -12.72
C ILE A 249 14.35 -9.48 -14.11
N HIS A 250 15.29 -10.25 -14.64
CA HIS A 250 15.85 -10.01 -15.96
C HIS A 250 14.76 -10.03 -17.07
N GLU A 251 13.90 -11.06 -17.07
CA GLU A 251 12.77 -11.17 -18.00
C GLU A 251 11.80 -9.98 -17.85
N SER A 252 11.48 -9.59 -16.62
CA SER A 252 10.59 -8.46 -16.34
C SER A 252 11.15 -7.13 -16.85
N ILE A 253 12.47 -6.93 -16.74
CA ILE A 253 13.14 -5.73 -17.24
C ILE A 253 13.17 -5.72 -18.77
N ILE A 254 13.41 -6.86 -19.43
CA ILE A 254 13.30 -6.97 -20.89
C ILE A 254 11.90 -6.57 -21.36
N ASN A 255 10.86 -7.08 -20.67
CA ASN A 255 9.48 -6.87 -21.07
C ASN A 255 8.95 -5.46 -20.76
N PHE A 256 9.32 -4.89 -19.60
CA PHE A 256 8.66 -3.71 -19.04
C PHE A 256 9.61 -2.59 -18.60
N GLY A 257 10.93 -2.79 -18.65
CA GLY A 257 11.92 -1.83 -18.13
C GLY A 257 11.92 -0.47 -18.84
N LYS A 258 11.30 -0.37 -20.02
CA LYS A 258 11.11 0.90 -20.75
C LYS A 258 9.85 1.67 -20.30
N CYS A 259 8.90 1.01 -19.64
CA CYS A 259 7.67 1.62 -19.18
C CYS A 259 7.86 2.16 -17.74
N GLU A 260 7.78 3.48 -17.58
CA GLU A 260 7.99 4.11 -16.26
C GLU A 260 6.87 3.82 -15.26
N ASN A 261 5.69 3.52 -15.80
CA ASN A 261 4.48 3.28 -15.03
C ASN A 261 4.33 1.83 -14.54
N ILE A 262 5.22 0.91 -14.96
CA ILE A 262 5.25 -0.48 -14.46
C ILE A 262 6.34 -0.62 -13.41
N LEU A 263 5.94 -0.94 -12.19
CA LEU A 263 6.83 -1.04 -11.02
C LEU A 263 6.83 -2.47 -10.49
N LEU A 264 8.00 -3.02 -10.22
CA LEU A 264 8.14 -4.32 -9.57
C LEU A 264 7.98 -4.17 -8.05
N ALA A 265 7.29 -5.12 -7.41
CA ALA A 265 7.20 -5.21 -5.96
C ALA A 265 7.28 -6.67 -5.52
N PHE A 266 8.08 -6.94 -4.49
CA PHE A 266 8.27 -8.28 -3.95
C PHE A 266 7.71 -8.34 -2.55
N HIS A 267 7.08 -9.46 -2.18
CA HIS A 267 6.59 -9.69 -0.84
C HIS A 267 6.73 -11.16 -0.48
N ASN A 268 7.15 -11.46 0.74
CA ASN A 268 7.10 -12.82 1.26
C ASN A 268 5.66 -13.35 1.21
N ILE A 269 5.48 -14.62 0.81
CA ILE A 269 4.24 -15.34 1.06
C ILE A 269 4.04 -15.42 2.58
N GLY A 270 2.85 -15.04 3.03
CA GLY A 270 2.45 -15.17 4.43
C GLY A 270 1.39 -16.26 4.60
N ASN A 271 1.33 -16.85 5.79
CA ASN A 271 0.29 -17.82 6.16
C ASN A 271 -0.93 -17.07 6.69
N TRP A 272 -1.77 -16.58 5.77
CA TRP A 272 -2.98 -15.82 6.09
C TRP A 272 -4.26 -16.66 6.17
N GLY A 273 -4.18 -17.95 5.81
CA GLY A 273 -5.30 -18.88 5.83
C GLY A 273 -4.87 -20.26 6.30
N GLU A 274 -5.71 -21.26 6.06
CA GLU A 274 -5.50 -22.65 6.52
C GLU A 274 -4.45 -23.42 5.70
N ARG A 275 -3.95 -22.83 4.61
CA ARG A 275 -2.99 -23.47 3.71
C ARG A 275 -1.57 -23.24 4.19
N ASN A 276 -0.85 -24.34 4.42
CA ASN A 276 0.58 -24.31 4.75
C ASN A 276 1.41 -23.97 3.52
N SER A 277 1.83 -22.71 3.41
CA SER A 277 2.74 -22.27 2.35
C SER A 277 4.18 -22.34 2.85
N LYS A 278 5.11 -22.70 1.96
CA LYS A 278 6.55 -22.66 2.25
C LYS A 278 7.03 -21.21 2.20
N ILE A 279 7.14 -20.61 3.37
CA ILE A 279 7.51 -19.21 3.55
C ILE A 279 9.03 -19.04 3.61
N ILE A 280 9.51 -17.85 3.28
CA ILE A 280 10.89 -17.43 3.56
C ILE A 280 10.85 -16.48 4.74
N GLU A 281 11.65 -16.76 5.78
CA GLU A 281 11.73 -15.92 6.97
C GLU A 281 12.46 -14.59 6.71
N LYS A 282 13.51 -14.62 5.88
CA LYS A 282 14.25 -13.44 5.47
C LYS A 282 13.34 -12.48 4.69
N ASP A 283 13.39 -11.20 5.03
CA ASP A 283 12.75 -10.15 4.23
C ASP A 283 13.43 -10.02 2.85
N VAL A 284 12.71 -10.39 1.79
CA VAL A 284 13.26 -10.41 0.42
C VAL A 284 13.18 -9.04 -0.28
N ARG A 285 12.45 -8.08 0.30
CA ARG A 285 12.08 -6.82 -0.38
C ARG A 285 13.30 -6.02 -0.81
N PHE A 286 14.23 -5.82 0.11
CA PHE A 286 15.41 -4.98 -0.09
C PHE A 286 16.39 -5.57 -1.11
N GLU A 287 16.68 -6.86 -0.96
CA GLU A 287 17.59 -7.58 -1.85
C GLU A 287 17.06 -7.58 -3.29
N LEU A 288 15.80 -7.97 -3.47
CA LEU A 288 15.22 -8.08 -4.81
C LEU A 288 14.99 -6.70 -5.43
N ALA A 289 14.59 -5.69 -4.66
CA ALA A 289 14.50 -4.31 -5.14
C ALA A 289 15.87 -3.76 -5.57
N SER A 290 16.94 -4.06 -4.82
CA SER A 290 18.31 -3.66 -5.20
C SER A 290 18.71 -4.29 -6.54
N LYS A 291 18.47 -5.60 -6.71
CA LYS A 291 18.76 -6.30 -7.98
C LYS A 291 18.00 -5.71 -9.17
N VAL A 292 16.74 -5.30 -8.96
CA VAL A 292 15.96 -4.62 -10.02
C VAL A 292 16.63 -3.32 -10.43
N ILE A 293 17.00 -2.47 -9.47
CA ILE A 293 17.65 -1.17 -9.74
C ILE A 293 19.00 -1.36 -10.43
N GLU A 294 19.82 -2.30 -9.94
CA GLU A 294 21.15 -2.62 -10.48
C GLU A 294 21.10 -3.11 -11.93
N GLN A 295 20.00 -3.73 -12.35
CA GLN A 295 19.75 -4.15 -13.73
C GLN A 295 19.02 -3.09 -14.58
N GLY A 296 18.83 -1.87 -14.07
CA GLY A 296 18.17 -0.76 -14.78
C GLY A 296 16.63 -0.83 -14.79
N GLY A 297 16.05 -1.67 -13.93
CA GLY A 297 14.60 -1.77 -13.75
C GLY A 297 14.04 -0.75 -12.74
N ARG A 298 12.70 -0.74 -12.60
CA ARG A 298 11.99 0.10 -11.64
C ARG A 298 11.25 -0.75 -10.61
N THR A 299 11.38 -0.36 -9.35
CA THR A 299 10.67 -0.96 -8.21
C THR A 299 9.80 0.09 -7.55
N VAL A 300 8.79 -0.34 -6.79
CA VAL A 300 7.99 0.57 -5.98
C VAL A 300 8.88 1.46 -5.10
N PRO A 301 8.63 2.78 -5.06
CA PRO A 301 9.39 3.70 -4.21
C PRO A 301 9.33 3.31 -2.74
N PHE A 302 10.49 3.11 -2.08
CA PHE A 302 10.53 2.77 -0.64
C PHE A 302 10.02 3.90 0.23
N ILE A 303 10.04 5.14 -0.28
CA ILE A 303 9.44 6.29 0.39
C ILE A 303 7.95 6.07 0.67
N TRP A 304 7.23 5.36 -0.22
CA TRP A 304 5.83 5.02 0.00
C TRP A 304 5.63 4.08 1.20
N SER A 305 6.67 3.42 1.70
CA SER A 305 6.63 2.64 2.94
C SER A 305 7.12 3.42 4.16
N MET A 306 7.60 4.66 4.00
CA MET A 306 8.23 5.43 5.08
C MET A 306 7.51 6.73 5.40
N THR A 307 6.28 6.89 4.92
CA THR A 307 5.41 8.03 5.23
C THR A 307 4.20 7.58 6.03
N ALA A 308 3.57 8.54 6.72
CA ALA A 308 2.34 8.27 7.47
C ALA A 308 1.17 7.82 6.56
N SER A 309 1.19 8.17 5.26
CA SER A 309 0.20 7.69 4.29
C SER A 309 0.18 6.16 4.11
N ASN A 310 1.21 5.43 4.57
CA ASN A 310 1.28 3.97 4.50
C ASN A 310 0.76 3.26 5.74
N LEU A 311 0.01 3.95 6.59
CA LEU A 311 -0.74 3.28 7.64
C LEU A 311 -1.80 2.37 7.03
N CYS A 312 -2.01 1.21 7.65
CA CYS A 312 -2.98 0.26 7.12
C CYS A 312 -4.37 0.89 7.17
N TYR A 313 -5.13 0.80 6.07
CA TYR A 313 -6.54 1.20 6.04
C TYR A 313 -7.35 0.64 7.22
N ALA A 314 -7.00 -0.55 7.73
CA ALA A 314 -7.67 -1.16 8.87
C ALA A 314 -7.52 -0.34 10.18
N SER A 315 -6.50 0.51 10.31
CA SER A 315 -6.27 1.34 11.49
C SER A 315 -7.01 2.68 11.46
N ILE A 316 -7.69 3.03 10.36
CA ILE A 316 -8.32 4.34 10.18
C ILE A 316 -9.84 4.19 10.30
N LYS A 317 -10.52 5.01 11.09
CA LYS A 317 -11.94 4.84 11.46
C LYS A 317 -12.87 4.65 10.25
N ASN A 318 -12.92 5.63 9.37
CA ASN A 318 -13.78 5.67 8.18
C ASN A 318 -13.24 4.89 6.95
N HIS A 319 -12.41 3.88 7.19
CA HIS A 319 -11.88 3.00 6.15
C HIS A 319 -12.44 1.59 6.35
N TYR A 320 -13.21 1.09 5.40
CA TYR A 320 -13.91 -0.19 5.57
C TYR A 320 -13.69 -1.13 4.40
N VAL A 321 -13.73 -2.42 4.68
CA VAL A 321 -13.90 -3.47 3.68
C VAL A 321 -15.38 -3.85 3.65
N ILE A 322 -15.99 -3.94 2.47
CA ILE A 322 -17.39 -4.36 2.33
C ILE A 322 -17.46 -5.58 1.42
N GLY A 323 -18.01 -6.67 1.97
CA GLY A 323 -18.22 -7.94 1.29
C GLY A 323 -19.30 -7.88 0.21
N SER A 324 -19.33 -8.89 -0.66
CA SER A 324 -20.35 -9.05 -1.71
C SER A 324 -21.77 -9.18 -1.16
N ASP A 325 -21.90 -9.60 0.10
CA ASP A 325 -23.14 -9.77 0.88
C ASP A 325 -23.48 -8.55 1.76
N GLY A 326 -22.68 -7.48 1.67
CA GLY A 326 -22.84 -6.26 2.46
C GLY A 326 -22.31 -6.35 3.89
N LEU A 327 -21.64 -7.43 4.29
CA LEU A 327 -20.92 -7.45 5.57
C LEU A 327 -19.77 -6.44 5.56
N VAL A 328 -19.52 -5.83 6.71
CA VAL A 328 -18.51 -4.77 6.91
C VAL A 328 -17.38 -5.30 7.77
N TYR A 329 -16.14 -5.07 7.33
CA TYR A 329 -14.91 -5.50 7.97
C TYR A 329 -13.87 -4.37 8.04
N LYS A 330 -12.78 -4.60 8.79
CA LYS A 330 -11.61 -3.70 8.82
C LYS A 330 -10.45 -4.19 7.97
N CYS A 331 -10.26 -5.50 7.81
CA CYS A 331 -9.06 -6.08 7.19
C CYS A 331 -9.40 -7.14 6.15
N THR A 332 -8.75 -7.09 4.98
CA THR A 332 -8.99 -8.06 3.89
C THR A 332 -8.38 -9.44 4.15
N VAL A 333 -7.37 -9.56 5.02
CA VAL A 333 -6.72 -10.85 5.30
C VAL A 333 -7.26 -11.55 6.55
N ALA A 334 -8.30 -11.00 7.19
CA ALA A 334 -8.92 -11.56 8.40
C ALA A 334 -10.44 -11.76 8.23
N LEU A 335 -10.93 -12.02 7.01
CA LEU A 335 -12.36 -12.05 6.67
C LEU A 335 -13.19 -13.04 7.51
N TYR A 336 -12.56 -14.05 8.08
CA TYR A 336 -13.20 -15.10 8.86
C TYR A 336 -13.08 -14.91 10.38
N GLN A 337 -12.41 -13.85 10.85
CA GLN A 337 -12.25 -13.59 12.28
C GLN A 337 -13.42 -12.78 12.84
N ALA A 338 -14.00 -13.23 13.95
CA ALA A 338 -15.20 -12.61 14.54
C ALA A 338 -14.99 -11.14 14.97
N ASN A 339 -13.77 -10.77 15.37
CA ASN A 339 -13.38 -9.40 15.73
C ASN A 339 -13.24 -8.48 14.50
N ASN A 340 -13.03 -9.04 13.30
CA ASN A 340 -12.97 -8.29 12.04
C ASN A 340 -14.36 -8.06 11.44
N ILE A 341 -15.36 -8.90 11.75
CA ILE A 341 -16.74 -8.74 11.27
C ILE A 341 -17.44 -7.69 12.13
N LEU A 342 -17.48 -6.45 11.67
CA LEU A 342 -18.03 -5.32 12.43
C LEU A 342 -19.56 -5.31 12.41
N GLY A 343 -20.16 -5.72 11.30
CA GLY A 343 -21.60 -5.62 11.05
C GLY A 343 -21.92 -5.63 9.57
N ARG A 344 -22.82 -4.76 9.11
CA ARG A 344 -23.25 -4.73 7.70
C ARG A 344 -23.71 -3.36 7.22
N ILE A 345 -23.76 -3.19 5.90
CA ILE A 345 -24.56 -2.15 5.25
C ILE A 345 -26.01 -2.63 5.23
N GLY A 346 -26.90 -1.89 5.90
CA GLY A 346 -28.33 -2.11 5.90
C GLY A 346 -29.05 -1.33 4.78
N LYS A 347 -30.34 -1.66 4.60
CA LYS A 347 -31.21 -1.02 3.61
C LYS A 347 -31.16 0.50 3.70
N GLY A 348 -31.13 1.15 2.54
CA GLY A 348 -31.07 2.61 2.46
C GLY A 348 -29.67 3.18 2.73
N GLY A 349 -28.64 2.33 2.83
CA GLY A 349 -27.27 2.73 3.09
C GLY A 349 -26.99 3.08 4.54
N LYS A 350 -27.68 2.45 5.50
CA LYS A 350 -27.39 2.61 6.93
C LYS A 350 -26.21 1.72 7.31
N LEU A 351 -25.11 2.30 7.79
CA LEU A 351 -24.00 1.54 8.34
C LEU A 351 -24.39 1.02 9.73
N LEU A 352 -24.46 -0.31 9.88
CA LEU A 352 -24.83 -1.00 11.11
C LEU A 352 -23.62 -1.79 11.61
N ILE A 353 -22.74 -1.14 12.37
CA ILE A 353 -21.50 -1.75 12.88
C ILE A 353 -21.40 -1.66 14.41
N SER A 354 -20.63 -2.56 15.00
CA SER A 354 -20.26 -2.50 16.41
C SER A 354 -19.06 -1.57 16.61
N GLU A 355 -19.29 -0.45 17.30
CA GLU A 355 -18.23 0.49 17.69
C GLU A 355 -17.16 -0.17 18.57
N ASN A 356 -17.57 -1.09 19.46
CA ASN A 356 -16.65 -1.87 20.28
C ASN A 356 -15.73 -2.75 19.44
N LYS A 357 -16.22 -3.33 18.34
CA LYS A 357 -15.34 -4.08 17.44
C LYS A 357 -14.45 -3.15 16.64
N GLU A 358 -14.98 -2.04 16.13
CA GLU A 358 -14.20 -1.06 15.39
C GLU A 358 -13.03 -0.51 16.22
N SER A 359 -13.29 -0.17 17.50
CA SER A 359 -12.29 0.40 18.41
C SER A 359 -11.07 -0.51 18.60
N LEU A 360 -11.25 -1.83 18.53
CA LEU A 360 -10.14 -2.80 18.57
C LEU A 360 -9.11 -2.55 17.47
N TRP A 361 -9.55 -2.09 16.29
CA TRP A 361 -8.68 -1.90 15.13
C TRP A 361 -8.06 -0.50 15.08
N VAL A 362 -8.81 0.52 15.47
CA VAL A 362 -8.42 1.92 15.25
C VAL A 362 -7.71 2.54 16.45
N ASN A 363 -8.00 2.07 17.66
CA ASN A 363 -7.33 2.56 18.86
C ASN A 363 -6.04 1.78 19.12
N SER A 364 -4.97 2.51 19.44
CA SER A 364 -3.71 1.98 19.94
C SER A 364 -3.27 2.76 21.19
N THR A 365 -2.38 2.16 21.97
CA THR A 365 -1.77 2.79 23.15
C THR A 365 -0.29 2.96 22.91
N GLU A 366 0.23 4.17 23.08
CA GLU A 366 1.67 4.44 22.97
C GLU A 366 2.36 4.23 24.31
N THR A 367 3.45 3.48 24.31
CA THR A 367 4.33 3.28 25.48
C THR A 367 5.34 4.42 25.60
N GLU A 368 6.09 4.50 26.70
CA GLU A 368 7.20 5.45 26.82
C GLU A 368 8.31 5.19 25.78
N GLU A 369 8.55 3.93 25.40
CA GLU A 369 9.47 3.64 24.28
C GLU A 369 8.92 4.10 22.93
N CYS A 370 7.59 4.11 22.74
CA CYS A 370 6.99 4.67 21.53
C CYS A 370 7.24 6.18 21.43
N LYS A 371 7.09 6.91 22.53
CA LYS A 371 7.21 8.36 22.56
C LYS A 371 8.61 8.87 22.19
N SER A 372 9.65 8.09 22.46
CA SER A 372 11.04 8.38 22.07
C SER A 372 11.46 7.75 20.73
N CYS A 373 10.57 7.02 20.06
CA CYS A 373 10.90 6.31 18.83
C CYS A 373 10.79 7.21 17.60
N SER A 374 11.87 7.28 16.81
CA SER A 374 11.89 8.07 15.57
C SER A 374 10.88 7.63 14.52
N VAL A 375 10.46 6.37 14.54
CA VAL A 375 9.54 5.76 13.57
C VAL A 375 8.07 5.93 13.97
N LEU A 376 7.79 6.51 15.15
CA LEU A 376 6.43 6.70 15.65
C LEU A 376 5.47 7.31 14.62
N PRO A 377 5.81 8.38 13.87
CA PRO A 377 4.86 9.06 12.98
C PRO A 377 4.26 8.16 11.90
N ILE A 378 5.00 7.12 11.48
CA ILE A 378 4.58 6.17 10.44
C ILE A 378 4.11 4.84 10.99
N CYS A 379 4.05 4.71 12.32
CA CYS A 379 3.78 3.47 13.04
C CYS A 379 2.58 3.59 13.99
N MET A 380 2.61 4.60 14.87
CA MET A 380 1.76 4.86 16.06
C MET A 380 1.18 3.66 16.77
N ASN A 381 2.05 2.65 16.93
CA ASN A 381 1.71 1.37 17.50
C ASN A 381 0.45 0.76 16.85
N ASN A 382 0.16 1.10 15.59
CA ASN A 382 -1.05 0.65 14.88
C ASN A 382 -0.87 0.42 13.37
N ARG A 383 0.38 0.38 12.87
CA ARG A 383 0.70 0.10 11.45
C ARG A 383 -0.03 -1.11 10.89
N CYS A 384 -0.15 -2.18 11.68
CA CYS A 384 -0.94 -3.37 11.34
C CYS A 384 -1.77 -3.79 12.57
N PRO A 385 -3.05 -3.39 12.65
CA PRO A 385 -3.89 -3.72 13.79
C PRO A 385 -4.06 -5.21 14.01
N LEU A 386 -4.13 -6.01 12.93
CA LEU A 386 -4.26 -7.47 13.03
C LEU A 386 -3.09 -8.09 13.81
N LYS A 387 -1.86 -7.67 13.53
CA LYS A 387 -0.69 -8.17 14.26
C LYS A 387 -0.68 -7.68 15.70
N ARG A 388 -1.08 -6.43 15.96
CA ARG A 388 -1.24 -5.91 17.34
C ARG A 388 -2.29 -6.69 18.13
N LEU A 389 -3.43 -7.01 17.52
CA LEU A 389 -4.52 -7.75 18.17
C LEU A 389 -4.13 -9.20 18.53
N ASN A 390 -3.16 -9.76 17.83
CA ASN A 390 -2.63 -11.10 18.08
C ASN A 390 -1.35 -11.08 18.93
N ALA A 391 -0.88 -9.90 19.38
CA ALA A 391 0.32 -9.79 20.21
C ALA A 391 -0.01 -9.98 21.69
N ASP A 392 0.86 -10.68 22.41
CA ASP A 392 0.74 -10.89 23.86
C ASP A 392 1.14 -9.64 24.69
N SER A 393 1.75 -8.64 24.06
CA SER A 393 2.25 -7.42 24.69
C SER A 393 1.53 -6.16 24.20
N LEU A 394 1.39 -5.19 25.09
CA LEU A 394 0.87 -3.84 24.76
C LEU A 394 1.79 -3.09 23.76
N GLN A 395 3.08 -3.43 23.75
CA GLN A 395 4.06 -2.89 22.81
C GLN A 395 4.17 -3.81 21.58
N TYR A 396 3.81 -3.29 20.40
CA TYR A 396 3.94 -3.98 19.12
C TYR A 396 4.79 -3.14 18.15
N CYS A 397 6.02 -3.57 17.88
CA CYS A 397 6.89 -2.89 16.92
C CYS A 397 6.65 -3.40 15.50
N ILE A 398 6.73 -2.49 14.51
CA ILE A 398 6.70 -2.91 13.11
C ILE A 398 7.93 -3.74 12.78
N SER A 399 7.76 -4.80 11.98
CA SER A 399 8.84 -5.71 11.61
C SER A 399 9.97 -5.03 10.83
N SER A 400 9.71 -3.86 10.23
CA SER A 400 10.71 -3.08 9.50
C SER A 400 11.45 -2.05 10.36
N LYS A 401 11.19 -1.96 11.68
CA LYS A 401 11.84 -0.96 12.56
C LYS A 401 13.36 -1.05 12.48
N ASP A 402 13.88 -2.26 12.54
CA ASP A 402 15.33 -2.55 12.49
C ASP A 402 15.90 -2.48 11.06
N LYS A 403 15.04 -2.27 10.06
CA LYS A 403 15.40 -2.14 8.63
C LYS A 403 15.31 -0.71 8.12
N THR A 404 15.00 0.25 8.98
CA THR A 404 14.84 1.66 8.59
C THR A 404 16.11 2.26 7.98
N SER A 405 17.30 1.83 8.39
CA SER A 405 18.54 2.28 7.75
C SER A 405 18.65 1.76 6.31
N ASP A 406 18.35 0.47 6.08
CA ASP A 406 18.33 -0.13 4.74
C ASP A 406 17.30 0.58 3.84
N MET A 407 16.14 0.96 4.39
CA MET A 407 15.11 1.70 3.65
C MET A 407 15.58 3.11 3.22
N ILE A 408 16.31 3.82 4.07
CA ILE A 408 16.85 5.14 3.76
C ILE A 408 17.93 5.04 2.68
N LEU A 409 18.83 4.05 2.77
CA LEU A 409 19.82 3.79 1.72
C LEU A 409 19.19 3.38 0.38
N MET A 410 18.02 2.72 0.42
CA MET A 410 17.25 2.49 -0.81
C MET A 410 16.71 3.77 -1.43
N LEU A 411 16.38 4.81 -0.66
CA LEU A 411 15.98 6.09 -1.27
C LEU A 411 17.12 6.68 -2.09
N GLU A 412 18.34 6.63 -1.58
CA GLU A 412 19.54 7.05 -2.30
C GLU A 412 19.70 6.24 -3.60
N LYS A 413 19.65 4.91 -3.53
CA LYS A 413 19.71 4.05 -4.73
C LYS A 413 18.58 4.34 -5.74
N GLN A 414 17.42 4.78 -5.26
CA GLN A 414 16.27 5.12 -6.11
C GLN A 414 16.30 6.57 -6.61
N ASN A 415 17.31 7.36 -6.25
CA ASN A 415 17.38 8.82 -6.50
C ASN A 415 16.15 9.57 -5.96
N LEU A 416 15.71 9.19 -4.75
CA LEU A 416 14.54 9.74 -4.06
C LEU A 416 14.91 10.57 -2.83
N ILE A 417 16.16 11.00 -2.73
CA ILE A 417 16.59 11.96 -1.70
C ILE A 417 15.96 13.33 -2.01
N THR A 418 15.46 14.02 -0.99
CA THR A 418 14.75 15.30 -1.17
C THR A 418 15.72 16.46 -1.45
N TYR A 419 16.82 16.52 -0.70
CA TYR A 419 17.86 17.54 -0.85
C TYR A 419 19.25 16.90 -0.87
N GLU A 420 20.09 17.32 -1.81
CA GLU A 420 21.50 16.94 -1.88
C GLU A 420 22.36 18.21 -1.72
N ILE A 421 23.21 18.26 -0.68
CA ILE A 421 23.93 19.47 -0.27
C ILE A 421 25.43 19.23 -0.31
N GLY A 422 26.15 20.03 -1.10
CA GLY A 422 27.61 19.94 -1.21
C GLY A 422 28.06 18.61 -1.83
N ILE A 423 27.32 18.11 -2.80
CA ILE A 423 27.63 16.89 -3.56
C ILE A 423 27.76 17.32 -5.02
N GLU A 424 28.95 17.13 -5.60
CA GLU A 424 29.14 17.38 -7.03
C GLU A 424 28.38 16.29 -7.82
N VAL A 425 27.61 16.72 -8.83
CA VAL A 425 26.71 15.87 -9.64
C VAL A 425 27.50 15.00 -10.62
#